data_AF-A0A9N8HPS7-F1
#
_entry.id   AF-A0A9N8HPS7-F1
#
_cell.length_a   1.000
_cell.length_b   1.000
_cell.length_c   1.000
_cell.angle_alpha   90.00
_cell.angle_beta   90.00
_cell.angle_gamma   90.00
#
_symmetry.space_group_name_H-M   'P 1'
#
loop_
_entity.id
_entity.type
_entity.pdbx_description
1 polymer ?
#
loop_
_entity_poly.entity_id
_entity_poly.type
_entity_poly.pdbx_seq_one_letter_code
_entity_poly.pdbx_strand_id
1 'polypeptide(L)'
;MTTAMEMCSTVEYDAAEAMFNRGAYLRKLRELEAQDEAERQQEAAVDQSTVDCDTLHYESQYLNAGQQYYDDYKHVNYKFIDFGYINSDDNMNNKENSPQEEKKEEAGFQELPLMIEQDRSLKTKGGFVWDAGYILAEHVIHEQDEWKQLQHGKHGKPVRMVELGAGTGITGLMVASGMPESVHMSLTDLPSLMPLLQRNLERNQSSAGGRLQATAFPLAWGTNVTGNYDVILGADVVAGIYDPIKLAKTISDLCHEKTLVYLAVNNRLAEIIATFEGAMGKLFEHVEHRAPVSRNKNPNVSIFVATGKKQCSQ
;
A
#
# COMPACT_ATOMS: atom_id res chain seq x y z
N MET A 1 27.59 48.46 -16.88
CA MET A 1 28.53 48.02 -15.83
C MET A 1 27.71 47.47 -14.68
N THR A 2 27.95 46.20 -14.37
CA THR A 2 27.85 45.54 -13.05
C THR A 2 26.48 45.24 -12.42
N THR A 3 26.05 43.99 -12.66
CA THR A 3 25.70 42.95 -11.66
C THR A 3 24.55 43.19 -10.68
N ALA A 4 23.41 42.52 -10.92
CA ALA A 4 22.49 42.10 -9.87
C ALA A 4 23.00 40.76 -9.30
N MET A 5 23.53 40.81 -8.07
CA MET A 5 24.02 39.65 -7.32
C MET A 5 22.86 39.06 -6.51
N GLU A 6 22.73 37.74 -6.59
CA GLU A 6 21.75 36.89 -5.92
C GLU A 6 21.72 37.09 -4.40
N MET A 7 20.51 37.13 -3.82
CA MET A 7 20.32 36.73 -2.43
C MET A 7 19.74 35.31 -2.42
N CYS A 8 20.63 34.32 -2.47
CA CYS A 8 20.32 32.97 -2.02
C CYS A 8 20.30 33.01 -0.48
N SER A 9 19.12 33.10 0.13
CA SER A 9 18.98 32.90 1.57
C SER A 9 19.09 31.41 1.85
N THR A 10 20.28 30.96 2.24
CA THR A 10 20.48 29.65 2.84
C THR A 10 19.69 29.58 4.13
N VAL A 11 18.56 28.87 4.13
CA VAL A 11 17.88 28.47 5.36
C VAL A 11 18.81 27.47 6.04
N GLU A 12 19.60 27.93 7.02
CA GLU A 12 20.40 27.05 7.87
C GLU A 12 19.47 26.05 8.56
N TYR A 13 19.71 24.77 8.31
CA TYR A 13 19.03 23.66 8.96
C TYR A 13 19.48 23.61 10.43
N ASP A 14 18.65 24.14 11.32
CA ASP A 14 18.87 24.04 12.77
C ASP A 14 18.51 22.63 13.25
N ALA A 15 19.52 21.79 13.38
CA ALA A 15 19.40 20.42 13.85
C ALA A 15 18.90 20.32 15.31
N ALA A 16 19.10 21.36 16.13
CA ALA A 16 18.64 21.39 17.52
C ALA A 16 17.15 21.73 17.59
N GLU A 17 16.68 22.70 16.79
CA GLU A 17 15.25 23.04 16.69
C GLU A 17 14.45 21.87 16.08
N ALA A 18 14.98 21.21 15.05
CA ALA A 18 14.39 19.99 14.49
C ALA A 18 14.33 18.83 15.51
N MET A 19 15.33 18.67 16.39
CA MET A 19 15.30 17.67 17.46
C MET A 19 14.32 18.01 18.59
N PHE A 20 14.24 19.28 19.01
CA PHE A 20 13.29 19.72 20.03
C PHE A 20 11.84 19.62 19.53
N ASN A 21 11.60 19.97 18.27
CA ASN A 21 10.30 19.80 17.62
C ASN A 21 9.97 18.32 17.41
N ARG A 22 10.93 17.45 17.07
CA ARG A 22 10.72 15.99 16.98
C ARG A 22 10.16 15.41 18.28
N GLY A 23 10.65 15.86 19.44
CA GLY A 23 10.16 15.38 20.74
C GLY A 23 8.70 15.77 21.03
N ALA A 24 8.32 17.01 20.73
CA ALA A 24 6.93 17.47 20.87
C ALA A 24 6.00 16.82 19.84
N TYR A 25 6.51 16.67 18.62
CA TYR A 25 5.86 16.04 17.50
C TYR A 25 5.50 14.57 17.77
N LEU A 26 6.47 13.76 18.25
CA LEU A 26 6.26 12.37 18.65
C LEU A 26 5.33 12.23 19.88
N ARG A 27 5.15 13.28 20.69
CA ARG A 27 4.15 13.28 21.77
C ARG A 27 2.75 13.50 21.22
N LYS A 28 2.56 14.50 20.35
CA LYS A 28 1.28 14.78 19.68
C LYS A 28 0.77 13.56 18.89
N LEU A 29 1.67 12.84 18.24
CA LEU A 29 1.34 11.61 17.52
C LEU A 29 0.88 10.50 18.46
N ARG A 30 1.58 10.30 19.59
CA ARG A 30 1.14 9.34 20.63
C ARG A 30 -0.20 9.71 21.25
N GLU A 31 -0.49 10.99 21.38
CA GLU A 31 -1.80 11.47 21.86
C GLU A 31 -2.91 11.14 20.87
N LEU A 32 -2.70 11.40 19.57
CA LEU A 32 -3.65 11.01 18.51
C LEU A 32 -3.83 9.49 18.44
N GLU A 33 -2.76 8.70 18.53
CA GLU A 33 -2.84 7.23 18.63
C GLU A 33 -3.65 6.76 19.83
N ALA A 34 -3.43 7.38 21.00
CA ALA A 34 -4.13 7.03 22.23
C ALA A 34 -5.62 7.36 22.15
N GLN A 35 -5.98 8.45 21.46
CA GLN A 35 -7.38 8.80 21.17
C GLN A 35 -8.02 7.76 20.24
N ASP A 36 -7.35 7.42 19.14
CA ASP A 36 -7.75 6.35 18.19
C ASP A 36 -7.95 4.99 18.89
N GLU A 37 -7.07 4.63 19.83
CA GLU A 37 -7.16 3.39 20.62
C GLU A 37 -8.26 3.44 21.69
N ALA A 38 -8.47 4.60 22.33
CA ALA A 38 -9.51 4.78 23.34
C ALA A 38 -10.92 4.73 22.74
N GLU A 39 -11.12 5.35 21.57
CA GLU A 39 -12.37 5.26 20.81
C GLU A 39 -12.67 3.80 20.44
N ARG A 40 -11.66 3.05 19.96
CA ARG A 40 -11.78 1.60 19.70
C ARG A 40 -12.20 0.78 20.92
N GLN A 41 -11.60 1.04 22.09
CA GLN A 41 -11.90 0.28 23.31
C GLN A 41 -13.32 0.55 23.81
N GLN A 42 -13.83 1.77 23.63
CA GLN A 42 -15.22 2.09 23.96
C GLN A 42 -16.20 1.40 23.01
N GLU A 43 -15.92 1.34 21.71
CA GLU A 43 -16.82 0.74 20.72
C GLU A 43 -16.80 -0.80 20.75
N ALA A 44 -15.65 -1.43 20.98
CA ALA A 44 -15.54 -2.88 21.18
C ALA A 44 -16.32 -3.38 22.41
N ALA A 45 -16.59 -2.50 23.37
CA ALA A 45 -17.43 -2.81 24.53
C ALA A 45 -18.95 -2.70 24.23
N VAL A 46 -19.33 -2.04 23.13
CA VAL A 46 -20.74 -1.79 22.74
C VAL A 46 -21.27 -2.86 21.77
N ASP A 47 -20.42 -3.45 20.92
CA ASP A 47 -20.83 -4.48 19.96
C ASP A 47 -20.66 -5.92 20.50
N GLN A 48 -21.57 -6.32 21.39
CA GLN A 48 -21.77 -7.72 21.79
C GLN A 48 -22.92 -8.37 21.02
N SER A 49 -23.10 -8.03 19.73
CA SER A 49 -24.05 -8.75 18.87
C SER A 49 -23.33 -9.87 18.12
N THR A 50 -23.67 -11.10 18.48
CA THR A 50 -23.16 -12.34 17.88
C THR A 50 -23.58 -12.42 16.41
N VAL A 51 -22.65 -12.16 15.47
CA VAL A 51 -22.82 -12.57 14.07
C VAL A 51 -21.94 -13.80 13.84
N ASP A 52 -22.60 -14.90 13.48
CA ASP A 52 -22.10 -16.28 13.30
C ASP A 52 -21.21 -16.45 12.04
N CYS A 53 -20.46 -15.41 11.66
CA CYS A 53 -19.65 -15.42 10.46
C CYS A 53 -18.33 -14.70 10.71
N ASP A 54 -17.23 -15.48 10.79
CA ASP A 54 -15.86 -14.96 10.95
C ASP A 54 -15.31 -14.27 9.69
N THR A 55 -16.08 -14.22 8.60
CA THR A 55 -15.67 -13.73 7.27
C THR A 55 -16.57 -12.61 6.76
N LEU A 56 -15.98 -11.46 6.41
CA LEU A 56 -16.65 -10.40 5.65
C LEU A 56 -16.54 -10.69 4.15
N HIS A 57 -17.63 -10.70 3.41
CA HIS A 57 -17.61 -10.73 1.94
C HIS A 57 -17.59 -9.29 1.39
N TYR A 58 -16.40 -8.78 1.07
CA TYR A 58 -16.14 -7.36 0.82
C TYR A 58 -17.05 -6.75 -0.26
N GLU A 59 -17.18 -7.40 -1.42
CA GLU A 59 -17.97 -6.86 -2.52
C GLU A 59 -19.47 -6.76 -2.19
N SER A 60 -20.04 -7.84 -1.64
CA SER A 60 -21.49 -7.93 -1.42
C SER A 60 -21.95 -7.19 -0.16
N GLN A 61 -21.09 -7.08 0.85
CA GLN A 61 -21.47 -6.55 2.17
C GLN A 61 -20.88 -5.16 2.45
N TYR A 62 -19.72 -4.84 1.90
CA TYR A 62 -19.06 -3.53 2.13
C TYR A 62 -19.33 -2.57 0.97
N LEU A 63 -18.96 -2.93 -0.27
CA LEU A 63 -19.09 -2.02 -1.41
C LEU A 63 -20.57 -1.75 -1.79
N ASN A 64 -21.39 -2.80 -1.87
CA ASN A 64 -22.79 -2.68 -2.31
C ASN A 64 -23.75 -2.11 -1.25
N ALA A 65 -23.34 -2.04 0.02
CA ALA A 65 -24.14 -1.47 1.11
C ALA A 65 -24.11 0.08 1.15
N GLY A 66 -23.58 0.73 0.12
CA GLY A 66 -23.41 2.19 0.09
C GLY A 66 -22.23 2.70 0.91
N GLN A 67 -21.32 1.82 1.34
CA GLN A 67 -20.15 2.17 2.17
C GLN A 67 -18.89 2.56 1.37
N GLN A 68 -19.04 2.91 0.10
CA GLN A 68 -17.93 3.25 -0.81
C GLN A 68 -17.13 4.51 -0.44
N TYR A 69 -17.52 5.29 0.57
CA TYR A 69 -16.86 6.56 0.93
C TYR A 69 -16.21 6.57 2.33
N TYR A 70 -16.17 5.43 3.03
CA TYR A 70 -15.75 5.42 4.44
C TYR A 70 -14.25 5.21 4.62
N ASP A 71 -13.70 6.03 5.52
CA ASP A 71 -12.32 6.08 5.97
C ASP A 71 -12.17 5.47 7.39
N ASP A 72 -13.09 4.59 7.77
CA ASP A 72 -13.28 4.23 9.17
C ASP A 72 -13.47 2.73 9.38
N TYR A 73 -12.44 2.15 9.98
CA TYR A 73 -12.25 0.76 10.41
C TYR A 73 -13.24 0.29 11.47
N LYS A 74 -14.16 1.16 11.90
CA LYS A 74 -15.11 0.98 13.00
C LYS A 74 -16.19 -0.09 12.74
N HIS A 75 -16.23 -0.70 11.56
CA HIS A 75 -17.28 -1.66 11.18
C HIS A 75 -16.78 -3.05 10.77
N VAL A 76 -15.47 -3.30 10.65
CA VAL A 76 -14.94 -4.59 10.13
C VAL A 76 -14.43 -5.46 11.27
N ASN A 77 -15.34 -5.95 12.12
CA ASN A 77 -15.02 -6.91 13.19
C ASN A 77 -15.01 -8.37 12.70
N TYR A 78 -14.30 -8.63 11.61
CA TYR A 78 -14.18 -9.96 11.01
C TYR A 78 -12.74 -10.44 11.04
N LYS A 79 -12.54 -11.73 11.33
CA LYS A 79 -11.22 -12.36 11.32
C LYS A 79 -10.70 -12.49 9.89
N PHE A 80 -11.58 -12.79 8.94
CA PHE A 80 -11.25 -12.92 7.54
C PHE A 80 -12.04 -11.90 6.70
N ILE A 81 -11.44 -11.46 5.61
CA ILE A 81 -12.12 -10.69 4.56
C ILE A 81 -11.91 -11.42 3.24
N ASP A 82 -13.01 -11.73 2.59
CA ASP A 82 -13.11 -12.28 1.25
C ASP A 82 -13.24 -11.14 0.25
N PHE A 83 -12.21 -10.93 -0.55
CA PHE A 83 -12.16 -9.91 -1.61
C PHE A 83 -12.64 -10.42 -2.97
N GLY A 84 -13.14 -11.66 -3.03
CA GLY A 84 -13.62 -12.27 -4.26
C GLY A 84 -12.51 -12.68 -5.22
N TYR A 85 -12.89 -12.87 -6.47
CA TYR A 85 -11.98 -13.23 -7.56
C TYR A 85 -11.38 -11.97 -8.15
N ILE A 86 -10.05 -11.90 -8.22
CA ILE A 86 -9.35 -10.75 -8.80
C ILE A 86 -9.06 -11.05 -10.26
N ASN A 87 -9.87 -10.50 -11.17
CA ASN A 87 -9.67 -10.66 -12.61
C ASN A 87 -8.96 -9.42 -13.20
N SER A 88 -8.00 -9.65 -14.11
CA SER A 88 -7.34 -8.58 -14.88
C SER A 88 -8.29 -7.80 -15.79
N ASP A 89 -9.43 -8.41 -16.16
CA ASP A 89 -10.41 -7.90 -17.13
C ASP A 89 -11.59 -7.17 -16.48
N ASP A 90 -11.58 -6.96 -15.15
CA ASP A 90 -12.53 -6.07 -14.46
C ASP A 90 -12.20 -4.59 -14.75
N ASN A 91 -11.96 -4.28 -16.03
CA ASN A 91 -11.81 -2.94 -16.54
C ASN A 91 -13.16 -2.22 -16.33
N MET A 92 -13.15 -1.25 -15.43
CA MET A 92 -14.31 -0.52 -14.89
C MET A 92 -15.22 0.10 -15.97
N ASN A 93 -14.73 0.21 -17.21
CA ASN A 93 -15.39 0.85 -18.34
C ASN A 93 -16.20 -0.10 -19.25
N ASN A 94 -16.20 -1.43 -19.05
CA ASN A 94 -16.78 -2.38 -20.02
C ASN A 94 -17.89 -3.30 -19.50
N LYS A 95 -18.58 -2.95 -18.39
CA LYS A 95 -19.65 -3.81 -17.85
C LYS A 95 -21.01 -3.74 -18.56
N GLU A 96 -21.15 -2.96 -19.65
CA GLU A 96 -22.46 -2.84 -20.32
C GLU A 96 -22.72 -3.81 -21.48
N ASN A 97 -21.77 -4.64 -21.97
CA ASN A 97 -22.08 -5.53 -23.11
C ASN A 97 -21.17 -6.78 -23.26
N SER A 98 -20.88 -7.52 -22.19
CA SER A 98 -20.17 -8.81 -22.30
C SER A 98 -21.12 -9.99 -22.05
N PRO A 99 -21.25 -10.95 -22.98
CA PRO A 99 -21.97 -12.20 -22.73
C PRO A 99 -21.28 -12.96 -21.59
N GLN A 100 -22.06 -13.65 -20.76
CA GLN A 100 -21.55 -14.57 -19.73
C GLN A 100 -20.63 -15.61 -20.37
N GLU A 101 -19.31 -15.43 -20.27
CA GLU A 101 -18.36 -16.45 -20.70
C GLU A 101 -18.35 -17.59 -19.68
N GLU A 102 -18.76 -18.77 -20.14
CA GLU A 102 -18.69 -20.02 -19.40
C GLU A 102 -17.23 -20.31 -19.02
N LYS A 103 -16.99 -20.45 -17.71
CA LYS A 103 -15.70 -20.86 -17.15
C LYS A 103 -15.21 -22.14 -17.82
N LYS A 104 -14.07 -22.08 -18.51
CA LYS A 104 -13.35 -23.28 -18.94
C LYS A 104 -12.80 -23.98 -17.70
N GLU A 105 -13.44 -25.09 -17.32
CA GLU A 105 -12.89 -26.06 -16.37
C GLU A 105 -11.65 -26.72 -16.99
N GLU A 106 -10.47 -26.14 -16.76
CA GLU A 106 -9.23 -26.91 -16.88
C GLU A 106 -9.07 -27.80 -15.64
N ALA A 107 -8.79 -29.08 -15.89
CA ALA A 107 -8.89 -30.16 -14.91
C ALA A 107 -8.08 -29.89 -13.62
N GLY A 108 -8.80 -29.76 -12.49
CA GLY A 108 -8.30 -30.08 -11.14
C GLY A 108 -7.90 -28.91 -10.23
N PHE A 109 -7.92 -27.66 -10.69
CA PHE A 109 -7.64 -26.49 -9.85
C PHE A 109 -8.86 -25.60 -9.71
N GLN A 110 -9.43 -25.54 -8.51
CA GLN A 110 -10.45 -24.56 -8.18
C GLN A 110 -9.76 -23.28 -7.72
N GLU A 111 -9.74 -22.25 -8.56
CA GLU A 111 -9.34 -20.91 -8.14
C GLU A 111 -10.24 -20.49 -6.97
N LEU A 112 -9.63 -20.12 -5.85
CA LEU A 112 -10.33 -19.63 -4.67
C LEU A 112 -10.21 -18.11 -4.60
N PRO A 113 -11.19 -17.42 -3.97
CA PRO A 113 -11.13 -15.98 -3.83
C PRO A 113 -9.91 -15.52 -3.00
N LEU A 114 -9.53 -14.25 -3.17
CA LEU A 114 -8.50 -13.62 -2.36
C LEU A 114 -9.00 -13.46 -0.92
N MET A 115 -8.40 -14.23 -0.02
CA MET A 115 -8.79 -14.28 1.40
C MET A 115 -7.70 -13.67 2.27
N ILE A 116 -8.04 -12.64 3.04
CA ILE A 116 -7.09 -11.96 3.94
C ILE A 116 -7.51 -12.13 5.39
N GLU A 117 -6.61 -12.65 6.21
CA GLU A 117 -6.73 -12.72 7.66
C GLU A 117 -6.32 -11.38 8.31
N GLN A 118 -7.06 -10.99 9.35
CA GLN A 118 -6.72 -9.94 10.29
C GLN A 118 -6.33 -10.57 11.63
N ASP A 119 -5.30 -10.03 12.30
CA ASP A 119 -4.84 -10.47 13.61
C ASP A 119 -4.84 -9.32 14.61
N ARG A 120 -5.99 -9.18 15.28
CA ARG A 120 -6.24 -8.13 16.28
C ARG A 120 -5.37 -8.29 17.53
N SER A 121 -4.81 -9.49 17.76
CA SER A 121 -3.98 -9.77 18.93
C SER A 121 -2.61 -9.09 18.86
N LEU A 122 -2.18 -8.69 17.66
CA LEU A 122 -0.90 -8.03 17.44
C LEU A 122 -0.81 -6.62 18.04
N LYS A 123 -1.95 -6.00 18.43
CA LYS A 123 -2.01 -4.65 19.03
C LYS A 123 -1.25 -3.57 18.23
N THR A 124 -1.07 -3.77 16.93
CA THR A 124 -0.47 -2.80 16.00
C THR A 124 -1.44 -2.53 14.86
N LYS A 125 -1.28 -1.38 14.19
CA LYS A 125 -2.11 -1.03 13.02
C LYS A 125 -1.93 -2.02 11.85
N GLY A 126 -0.77 -2.65 11.70
CA GLY A 126 -0.51 -3.60 10.60
C GLY A 126 -1.25 -4.93 10.71
N GLY A 127 -1.93 -5.23 11.84
CA GLY A 127 -2.75 -6.44 11.99
C GLY A 127 -4.11 -6.38 11.29
N PHE A 128 -4.45 -5.24 10.68
CA PHE A 128 -5.75 -4.94 10.08
C PHE A 128 -5.63 -4.64 8.59
N VAL A 129 -6.70 -4.91 7.83
CA VAL A 129 -6.77 -4.55 6.42
C VAL A 129 -7.18 -3.09 6.29
N TRP A 130 -6.32 -2.28 5.65
CA TRP A 130 -6.57 -0.87 5.38
C TRP A 130 -7.16 -0.65 3.98
N ASP A 131 -8.16 0.24 3.90
CA ASP A 131 -8.88 0.55 2.66
C ASP A 131 -7.94 1.16 1.62
N ALA A 132 -6.98 1.97 2.06
CA ALA A 132 -5.86 2.46 1.26
C ALA A 132 -5.10 1.33 0.54
N GLY A 133 -4.99 0.14 1.15
CA GLY A 133 -4.36 -1.04 0.52
C GLY A 133 -5.19 -1.61 -0.62
N TYR A 134 -6.50 -1.72 -0.44
CA TYR A 134 -7.42 -2.12 -1.51
C TYR A 134 -7.47 -1.09 -2.63
N ILE A 135 -7.58 0.20 -2.28
CA ILE A 135 -7.61 1.31 -3.24
C ILE A 135 -6.33 1.34 -4.08
N LEU A 136 -5.18 1.18 -3.44
CA LEU A 136 -3.89 1.14 -4.12
C LEU A 136 -3.79 -0.05 -5.08
N ALA A 137 -4.25 -1.24 -4.66
CA ALA A 137 -4.21 -2.42 -5.50
C ALA A 137 -5.02 -2.26 -6.78
N GLU A 138 -6.27 -1.79 -6.67
CA GLU A 138 -7.11 -1.56 -7.85
C GLU A 138 -6.53 -0.50 -8.78
N HIS A 139 -6.00 0.58 -8.22
CA HIS A 139 -5.35 1.61 -9.01
C HIS A 139 -4.15 1.06 -9.78
N VAL A 140 -3.29 0.27 -9.13
CA VAL A 140 -2.12 -0.33 -9.79
C VAL A 140 -2.51 -1.34 -10.86
N ILE A 141 -3.56 -2.13 -10.65
CA ILE A 141 -4.10 -3.05 -11.67
C ILE A 141 -4.66 -2.26 -12.86
N HIS A 142 -5.35 -1.14 -12.60
CA HIS A 142 -5.87 -0.28 -13.65
C HIS A 142 -4.76 0.38 -14.48
N GLU A 143 -3.72 0.91 -13.83
CA GLU A 143 -2.56 1.55 -14.47
C GLU A 143 -1.53 0.53 -15.01
N GLN A 144 -1.97 -0.68 -15.36
CA GLN A 144 -1.07 -1.76 -15.79
C GLN A 144 -0.22 -1.43 -17.01
N ASP A 145 -0.73 -0.63 -17.94
CA ASP A 145 0.01 -0.24 -19.13
C ASP A 145 1.25 0.60 -18.77
N GLU A 146 1.18 1.43 -17.72
CA GLU A 146 2.28 2.29 -17.28
C GLU A 146 3.46 1.49 -16.73
N TRP A 147 3.21 0.43 -15.96
CA TRP A 147 4.30 -0.38 -15.42
C TRP A 147 4.67 -1.60 -16.28
N LYS A 148 3.74 -2.14 -17.08
CA LYS A 148 4.06 -3.20 -18.07
C LYS A 148 5.08 -2.70 -19.08
N GLN A 149 5.10 -1.40 -19.38
CA GLN A 149 6.08 -0.88 -20.32
C GLN A 149 7.54 -1.08 -19.86
N LEU A 150 7.77 -1.25 -18.56
CA LEU A 150 9.09 -1.55 -17.99
C LEU A 150 9.58 -2.97 -18.37
N GLN A 151 8.69 -3.85 -18.83
CA GLN A 151 9.02 -5.17 -19.36
C GLN A 151 9.61 -5.13 -20.78
N HIS A 152 9.45 -4.05 -21.54
CA HIS A 152 9.84 -4.01 -22.96
C HIS A 152 11.33 -4.27 -23.23
N GLY A 153 12.20 -4.19 -22.21
CA GLY A 153 13.62 -4.60 -22.31
C GLY A 153 13.94 -5.99 -21.75
N LYS A 154 12.96 -6.71 -21.23
CA LYS A 154 13.10 -7.97 -20.48
C LYS A 154 12.11 -9.03 -20.98
N HIS A 155 12.00 -9.22 -22.30
CA HIS A 155 11.01 -10.11 -22.94
C HIS A 155 10.74 -11.39 -22.12
N GLY A 156 9.50 -11.53 -21.65
CA GLY A 156 9.02 -12.69 -20.89
C GLY A 156 9.35 -12.72 -19.39
N LYS A 157 9.95 -11.66 -18.81
CA LYS A 157 10.19 -11.59 -17.35
C LYS A 157 9.09 -10.80 -16.63
N PRO A 158 8.58 -11.28 -15.49
CA PRO A 158 7.67 -10.53 -14.64
C PRO A 158 8.30 -9.22 -14.14
N VAL A 159 7.45 -8.20 -13.96
CA VAL A 159 7.76 -6.92 -13.31
C VAL A 159 8.04 -7.22 -11.83
N ARG A 160 9.21 -6.82 -11.36
CA ARG A 160 9.55 -7.00 -9.93
C ARG A 160 8.94 -5.88 -9.13
N MET A 161 8.00 -6.23 -8.26
CA MET A 161 7.35 -5.30 -7.36
C MET A 161 7.78 -5.57 -5.91
N VAL A 162 7.86 -4.51 -5.10
CA VAL A 162 8.03 -4.64 -3.64
C VAL A 162 6.99 -3.79 -2.92
N GLU A 163 6.33 -4.35 -1.93
CA GLU A 163 5.45 -3.63 -1.02
C GLU A 163 6.18 -3.34 0.29
N LEU A 164 6.23 -2.06 0.67
CA LEU A 164 6.74 -1.59 1.95
C LEU A 164 5.59 -1.47 2.94
N GLY A 165 5.74 -2.03 4.15
CA GLY A 165 4.72 -1.94 5.19
C GLY A 165 3.43 -2.67 4.80
N ALA A 166 3.58 -3.91 4.33
CA ALA A 166 2.48 -4.69 3.75
C ALA A 166 1.35 -4.99 4.75
N GLY A 167 1.61 -4.98 6.06
CA GLY A 167 0.64 -5.31 7.09
C GLY A 167 0.09 -6.73 6.90
N THR A 168 -1.18 -6.80 6.50
CA THR A 168 -1.87 -8.05 6.14
C THR A 168 -1.47 -8.59 4.77
N GLY A 169 -0.90 -7.76 3.90
CA GLY A 169 -0.50 -8.08 2.53
C GLY A 169 -1.58 -7.83 1.48
N ILE A 170 -2.69 -7.18 1.82
CA ILE A 170 -3.82 -6.95 0.91
C ILE A 170 -3.38 -6.36 -0.43
N THR A 171 -2.53 -5.32 -0.43
CA THR A 171 -2.19 -4.61 -1.67
C THR A 171 -1.43 -5.53 -2.62
N GLY A 172 -0.28 -6.05 -2.17
CA GLY A 172 0.61 -6.81 -3.02
C GLY A 172 0.04 -8.16 -3.40
N LEU A 173 -0.72 -8.82 -2.51
CA LEU A 173 -1.40 -10.08 -2.83
C LEU A 173 -2.51 -9.87 -3.86
N MET A 174 -3.28 -8.79 -3.77
CA MET A 174 -4.32 -8.48 -4.76
C MET A 174 -3.72 -8.18 -6.13
N VAL A 175 -2.65 -7.38 -6.20
CA VAL A 175 -1.94 -7.11 -7.47
C VAL A 175 -1.34 -8.39 -8.05
N ALA A 176 -0.67 -9.22 -7.23
CA ALA A 176 -0.08 -10.47 -7.68
C ALA A 176 -1.12 -11.50 -8.14
N SER A 177 -2.29 -11.56 -7.47
CA SER A 177 -3.40 -12.42 -7.86
C SER A 177 -4.08 -11.96 -9.15
N GLY A 178 -4.23 -10.65 -9.36
CA GLY A 178 -4.80 -10.11 -10.60
C GLY A 178 -3.86 -10.20 -11.81
N MET A 179 -2.55 -10.25 -11.56
CA MET A 179 -1.51 -10.18 -12.61
C MET A 179 -0.45 -11.31 -12.52
N PRO A 180 -0.84 -12.60 -12.39
CA PRO A 180 0.07 -13.68 -11.96
C PRO A 180 1.21 -13.98 -12.94
N GLU A 181 1.02 -13.72 -14.23
CA GLU A 181 2.06 -13.90 -15.26
C GLU A 181 2.95 -12.65 -15.43
N SER A 182 2.48 -11.49 -14.98
CA SER A 182 3.14 -10.20 -15.22
C SER A 182 3.90 -9.68 -14.01
N VAL A 183 3.64 -10.18 -12.80
CA VAL A 183 4.17 -9.62 -11.55
C VAL A 183 4.89 -10.68 -10.73
N HIS A 184 6.05 -10.30 -10.18
CA HIS A 184 6.68 -10.99 -9.05
C HIS A 184 6.70 -10.03 -7.86
N MET A 185 5.94 -10.35 -6.83
CA MET A 185 5.75 -9.51 -5.64
C MET A 185 6.69 -9.87 -4.49
N SER A 186 7.34 -8.88 -3.90
CA SER A 186 8.07 -8.98 -2.64
C SER A 186 7.31 -8.22 -1.55
N LEU A 187 6.70 -8.92 -0.60
CA LEU A 187 5.95 -8.32 0.51
C LEU A 187 6.90 -8.09 1.69
N THR A 188 6.92 -6.88 2.25
CA THR A 188 7.84 -6.55 3.33
C THR A 188 7.17 -5.80 4.47
N ASP A 189 7.56 -6.14 5.69
CA ASP A 189 7.12 -5.46 6.92
C ASP A 189 8.13 -5.72 8.06
N LEU A 190 7.84 -5.24 9.26
CA LEU A 190 8.59 -5.53 10.47
C LEU A 190 8.53 -7.02 10.84
N PRO A 191 9.56 -7.56 11.53
CA PRO A 191 9.57 -8.96 11.98
C PRO A 191 8.32 -9.38 12.76
N SER A 192 7.71 -8.47 13.53
CA SER A 192 6.50 -8.74 14.31
C SER A 192 5.25 -8.99 13.46
N LEU A 193 5.24 -8.54 12.20
CA LEU A 193 4.12 -8.67 11.27
C LEU A 193 4.28 -9.88 10.33
N MET A 194 5.50 -10.40 10.19
CA MET A 194 5.80 -11.55 9.33
C MET A 194 4.92 -12.78 9.61
N PRO A 195 4.59 -13.16 10.85
CA PRO A 195 3.72 -14.31 11.08
C PRO A 195 2.33 -14.17 10.47
N LEU A 196 1.75 -12.96 10.44
CA LEU A 196 0.46 -12.73 9.80
C LEU A 196 0.60 -12.70 8.28
N LEU A 197 1.56 -11.92 7.79
CA LEU A 197 1.80 -11.74 6.37
C LEU A 197 2.09 -13.09 5.67
N GLN A 198 2.89 -13.95 6.31
CA GLN A 198 3.22 -15.27 5.80
C GLN A 198 2.00 -16.20 5.74
N ARG A 199 1.12 -16.19 6.76
CA ARG A 199 -0.14 -16.96 6.71
C ARG A 199 -1.05 -16.52 5.56
N ASN A 200 -1.14 -15.22 5.32
CA ASN A 200 -1.91 -14.68 4.19
C ASN A 200 -1.29 -15.03 2.84
N LEU A 201 0.04 -14.96 2.73
CA LEU A 201 0.75 -15.39 1.52
C LEU A 201 0.51 -16.87 1.22
N GLU A 202 0.74 -17.75 2.19
CA GLU A 202 0.60 -19.21 2.03
C GLU A 202 -0.83 -19.62 1.64
N ARG A 203 -1.83 -18.99 2.27
CA ARG A 203 -3.26 -19.21 1.97
C ARG A 203 -3.57 -18.91 0.51
N ASN A 204 -3.10 -17.77 0.01
CA ASN A 204 -3.43 -17.30 -1.33
C ASN A 204 -2.55 -17.97 -2.41
N GLN A 205 -1.31 -18.39 -2.10
CA GLN A 205 -0.50 -19.21 -2.99
C GLN A 205 -1.07 -20.60 -3.22
N SER A 206 -1.54 -21.23 -2.12
CA SER A 206 -2.20 -22.55 -2.19
C SER A 206 -3.47 -22.47 -3.04
N SER A 207 -4.23 -21.40 -2.86
CA SER A 207 -5.47 -21.09 -3.59
C SER A 207 -5.27 -20.84 -5.09
N ALA A 208 -4.12 -20.25 -5.47
CA ALA A 208 -3.80 -19.92 -6.86
C ALA A 208 -3.22 -21.10 -7.66
N GLY A 209 -3.07 -22.28 -7.05
CA GLY A 209 -2.44 -23.44 -7.69
C GLY A 209 -0.97 -23.18 -8.08
N GLY A 210 -0.27 -22.33 -7.33
CA GLY A 210 1.12 -21.96 -7.61
C GLY A 210 1.33 -20.89 -8.68
N ARG A 211 0.26 -20.31 -9.27
CA ARG A 211 0.37 -19.19 -10.22
C ARG A 211 0.78 -17.86 -9.57
N LEU A 212 0.49 -17.67 -8.28
CA LEU A 212 0.82 -16.46 -7.54
C LEU A 212 2.32 -16.41 -7.21
N GLN A 213 3.05 -15.55 -7.92
CA GLN A 213 4.49 -15.31 -7.71
C GLN A 213 4.72 -14.24 -6.66
N ALA A 214 4.80 -14.63 -5.38
CA ALA A 214 5.12 -13.72 -4.30
C ALA A 214 6.03 -14.35 -3.23
N THR A 215 6.78 -13.50 -2.55
CA THR A 215 7.63 -13.85 -1.40
C THR A 215 7.45 -12.81 -0.29
N ALA A 216 7.65 -13.20 0.97
CA ALA A 216 7.59 -12.29 2.11
C ALA A 216 8.90 -12.33 2.91
N PHE A 217 9.41 -11.17 3.32
CA PHE A 217 10.59 -11.07 4.17
C PHE A 217 10.61 -9.78 5.01
N PRO A 218 11.30 -9.79 6.16
CA PRO A 218 11.33 -8.62 7.04
C PRO A 218 12.18 -7.49 6.46
N LEU A 219 11.68 -6.26 6.54
CA LEU A 219 12.37 -5.04 6.11
C LEU A 219 12.00 -3.88 7.04
N ALA A 220 12.97 -3.43 7.85
CA ALA A 220 12.82 -2.19 8.60
C ALA A 220 13.35 -1.02 7.76
N TRP A 221 12.57 0.06 7.65
CA TRP A 221 12.98 1.22 6.84
C TRP A 221 14.19 1.96 7.43
N GLY A 222 14.98 2.57 6.55
CA GLY A 222 16.24 3.23 6.87
C GLY A 222 17.41 2.29 7.13
N THR A 223 17.22 0.97 7.01
CA THR A 223 18.33 0.00 7.02
C THR A 223 19.08 0.00 5.69
N ASN A 224 20.28 -0.61 5.66
CA ASN A 224 21.04 -0.75 4.43
C ASN A 224 20.44 -1.87 3.58
N VAL A 225 19.77 -1.47 2.52
CA VAL A 225 19.12 -2.36 1.56
C VAL A 225 19.58 -1.98 0.16
N THR A 226 19.62 -2.94 -0.73
CA THR A 226 19.84 -2.70 -2.15
C THR A 226 18.79 -3.46 -2.93
N GLY A 227 18.16 -2.76 -3.85
CA GLY A 227 17.13 -3.34 -4.70
C GLY A 227 17.28 -2.85 -6.13
N ASN A 228 16.47 -3.44 -7.00
CA ASN A 228 16.35 -3.01 -8.38
C ASN A 228 14.90 -3.30 -8.81
N TYR A 229 13.95 -2.80 -8.03
CA TYR A 229 12.54 -3.08 -8.24
C TYR A 229 11.99 -2.18 -9.34
N ASP A 230 11.17 -2.77 -10.21
CA ASP A 230 10.52 -2.04 -11.31
C ASP A 230 9.37 -1.17 -10.75
N VAL A 231 8.68 -1.66 -9.72
CA VAL A 231 7.63 -0.92 -9.01
C VAL A 231 7.78 -1.05 -7.49
N ILE A 232 7.53 0.04 -6.76
CA ILE A 232 7.44 0.06 -5.30
C ILE A 232 6.03 0.47 -4.88
N LEU A 233 5.43 -0.30 -3.97
CA LEU A 233 4.11 -0.08 -3.41
C LEU A 233 4.20 0.23 -1.91
N GLY A 234 3.21 0.96 -1.39
CA GLY A 234 3.02 1.14 0.04
C GLY A 234 1.70 1.84 0.34
N ALA A 235 0.86 1.23 1.17
CA ALA A 235 -0.44 1.77 1.53
C ALA A 235 -0.43 2.28 2.97
N ASP A 236 -0.79 3.56 3.15
CA ASP A 236 -0.83 4.23 4.46
C ASP A 236 0.49 4.17 5.26
N VAL A 237 1.60 4.14 4.52
CA VAL A 237 2.97 4.07 5.09
C VAL A 237 3.52 5.44 5.49
N VAL A 238 2.94 6.52 4.96
CA VAL A 238 3.26 7.91 5.32
C VAL A 238 2.40 8.32 6.51
N ALA A 239 2.74 7.78 7.68
CA ALA A 239 1.96 7.95 8.91
C ALA A 239 2.80 8.54 10.06
N GLY A 240 2.10 9.06 11.06
CA GLY A 240 2.63 9.61 12.32
C GLY A 240 3.76 8.81 12.94
N ILE A 241 3.59 7.51 12.91
CA ILE A 241 4.28 6.58 13.76
C ILE A 241 5.63 6.17 13.16
N TYR A 242 5.90 6.62 11.93
CA TYR A 242 7.05 6.26 11.13
C TYR A 242 7.91 7.48 10.79
N ASP A 243 9.18 7.22 10.48
CA ASP A 243 10.13 8.26 10.08
C ASP A 243 10.04 8.44 8.55
N PRO A 244 9.44 9.55 8.04
CA PRO A 244 9.22 9.73 6.61
C PRO A 244 10.54 9.79 5.82
N ILE A 245 11.63 10.22 6.44
CA ILE A 245 12.94 10.29 5.79
C ILE A 245 13.55 8.89 5.63
N LYS A 246 13.36 8.01 6.62
CA LYS A 246 13.78 6.60 6.49
C LYS A 246 13.01 5.86 5.41
N LEU A 247 11.71 6.12 5.28
CA LEU A 247 10.89 5.58 4.21
C LEU A 247 11.40 6.06 2.84
N ALA A 248 11.56 7.38 2.65
CA ALA A 248 12.07 7.95 1.40
C ALA A 248 13.46 7.40 1.02
N LYS A 249 14.36 7.25 2.00
CA LYS A 249 15.67 6.62 1.81
C LYS A 249 15.52 5.17 1.33
N THR A 250 14.71 4.36 2.01
CA THR A 250 14.48 2.95 1.63
C THR A 250 13.89 2.84 0.23
N ILE A 251 12.91 3.69 -0.13
CA ILE A 251 12.37 3.75 -1.49
C ILE A 251 13.49 4.00 -2.50
N SER A 252 14.30 5.05 -2.29
CA SER A 252 15.44 5.35 -3.16
C SER A 252 16.42 4.19 -3.27
N ASP A 253 16.80 3.55 -2.16
CA ASP A 253 17.77 2.45 -2.14
C ASP A 253 17.29 1.19 -2.89
N LEU A 254 15.98 1.02 -3.03
CA LEU A 254 15.35 -0.10 -3.74
C LEU A 254 15.10 0.20 -5.24
N CYS A 255 15.17 1.46 -5.63
CA CYS A 255 14.90 1.94 -6.99
C CYS A 255 16.13 1.84 -7.92
N HIS A 256 15.87 1.55 -9.19
CA HIS A 256 16.70 1.93 -10.33
C HIS A 256 16.14 3.21 -11.00
N GLU A 257 16.75 3.67 -12.09
CA GLU A 257 16.45 4.96 -12.73
C GLU A 257 15.02 5.05 -13.30
N LYS A 258 14.43 3.90 -13.63
CA LYS A 258 13.10 3.79 -14.25
C LYS A 258 12.03 3.23 -13.30
N THR A 259 12.35 3.09 -12.02
CA THR A 259 11.38 2.57 -11.04
C THR A 259 10.19 3.51 -10.94
N LEU A 260 8.99 2.92 -10.87
CA LEU A 260 7.74 3.62 -10.55
C LEU A 260 7.41 3.40 -9.08
N VAL A 261 7.06 4.46 -8.37
CA VAL A 261 6.62 4.38 -6.97
C VAL A 261 5.15 4.75 -6.91
N TYR A 262 4.32 3.89 -6.32
CA TYR A 262 2.91 4.16 -6.01
C TYR A 262 2.68 4.03 -4.51
N LEU A 263 2.24 5.11 -3.86
CA LEU A 263 1.84 5.07 -2.46
C LEU A 263 0.41 5.57 -2.31
N ALA A 264 -0.44 4.82 -1.59
CA ALA A 264 -1.71 5.37 -1.13
C ALA A 264 -1.46 6.16 0.16
N VAL A 265 -1.78 7.45 0.12
CA VAL A 265 -1.55 8.39 1.22
C VAL A 265 -2.90 8.87 1.72
N ASN A 266 -3.14 8.70 3.03
CA ASN A 266 -4.31 9.29 3.70
C ASN A 266 -4.00 10.75 4.09
N ASN A 267 -4.83 11.68 3.65
CA ASN A 267 -4.61 13.13 3.73
C ASN A 267 -4.74 13.73 5.14
N ARG A 268 -4.75 12.91 6.19
CA ARG A 268 -4.94 13.32 7.60
C ARG A 268 -3.74 14.03 8.22
N LEU A 269 -2.52 13.78 7.74
CA LEU A 269 -1.26 14.20 8.40
C LEU A 269 -0.38 15.12 7.53
N ALA A 270 -0.91 16.29 7.17
CA ALA A 270 -0.29 17.23 6.23
C ALA A 270 1.21 17.53 6.47
N GLU A 271 1.64 17.71 7.71
CA GLU A 271 3.06 18.01 8.03
C GLU A 271 4.01 16.85 7.70
N ILE A 272 3.59 15.60 7.93
CA ILE A 272 4.39 14.40 7.61
C ILE A 272 4.45 14.23 6.11
N ILE A 273 3.30 14.37 5.47
CA ILE A 273 3.14 14.24 4.03
C ILE A 273 4.08 15.24 3.36
N ALA A 274 4.04 16.52 3.76
CA ALA A 274 4.96 17.54 3.24
C ALA A 274 6.45 17.21 3.50
N THR A 275 6.78 16.65 4.67
CA THR A 275 8.16 16.23 4.99
C THR A 275 8.62 15.08 4.08
N PHE A 276 7.75 14.09 3.88
CA PHE A 276 7.99 12.95 2.99
C PHE A 276 8.12 13.40 1.53
N GLU A 277 7.18 14.19 1.03
CA GLU A 277 7.18 14.76 -0.33
C GLU A 277 8.44 15.59 -0.58
N GLY A 278 8.83 16.43 0.38
CA GLY A 278 10.06 17.22 0.29
C GLY A 278 11.33 16.35 0.21
N ALA A 279 11.35 15.21 0.88
CA ALA A 279 12.44 14.23 0.75
C ALA A 279 12.41 13.53 -0.61
N MET A 280 11.24 13.09 -1.05
CA MET A 280 11.06 12.44 -2.35
C MET A 280 11.38 13.37 -3.52
N GLY A 281 11.00 14.65 -3.46
CA GLY A 281 11.33 15.65 -4.50
C GLY A 281 12.82 15.93 -4.64
N LYS A 282 13.62 15.67 -3.61
CA LYS A 282 15.10 15.70 -3.71
C LYS A 282 15.68 14.47 -4.38
N LEU A 283 14.98 13.33 -4.31
CA LEU A 283 15.43 12.02 -4.78
C LEU A 283 14.89 11.65 -6.17
N PHE A 284 13.76 12.24 -6.58
CA PHE A 284 13.06 11.93 -7.83
C PHE A 284 12.85 13.20 -8.67
N GLU A 285 12.85 13.05 -10.00
CA GLU A 285 12.60 14.12 -10.97
C GLU A 285 11.13 14.55 -10.98
N HIS A 286 10.22 13.58 -10.87
CA HIS A 286 8.79 13.80 -10.90
C HIS A 286 8.14 13.20 -9.67
N VAL A 287 7.31 14.00 -9.00
CA VAL A 287 6.50 13.65 -7.85
C VAL A 287 5.14 14.31 -8.02
N GLU A 288 4.06 13.54 -7.91
CA GLU A 288 2.69 14.04 -8.06
C GLU A 288 1.69 13.26 -7.21
N HIS A 289 0.50 13.84 -7.01
CA HIS A 289 -0.65 13.14 -6.46
C HIS A 289 -1.70 12.95 -7.56
N ARG A 290 -2.21 11.72 -7.68
CA ARG A 290 -3.28 11.33 -8.59
C ARG A 290 -4.53 10.98 -7.79
N ALA A 291 -5.69 11.20 -8.40
CA ALA A 291 -6.93 10.66 -7.87
C ALA A 291 -6.93 9.12 -8.01
N PRO A 292 -7.35 8.36 -6.99
CA PRO A 292 -7.34 6.90 -7.08
C PRO A 292 -8.39 6.40 -8.07
N VAL A 293 -8.04 5.32 -8.76
CA VAL A 293 -8.96 4.54 -9.61
C VAL A 293 -9.27 3.24 -8.88
N SER A 294 -10.33 3.26 -8.07
CA SER A 294 -10.80 2.11 -7.28
C SER A 294 -12.32 2.13 -7.14
N ARG A 295 -12.96 0.99 -6.89
CA ARG A 295 -14.36 0.88 -6.46
C ARG A 295 -14.60 1.53 -5.11
N ASN A 296 -13.63 1.46 -4.21
CA ASN A 296 -13.67 2.23 -2.98
C ASN A 296 -13.26 3.68 -3.31
N LYS A 297 -14.13 4.62 -2.95
CA LYS A 297 -14.04 6.05 -3.27
C LYS A 297 -13.76 6.89 -2.01
N ASN A 298 -13.07 6.35 -1.01
CA ASN A 298 -12.66 7.12 0.16
C ASN A 298 -11.99 8.44 -0.29
N PRO A 299 -12.58 9.62 0.02
CA PRO A 299 -12.11 10.91 -0.46
C PRO A 299 -10.79 11.36 0.20
N ASN A 300 -10.39 10.72 1.30
CA ASN A 300 -9.18 11.05 2.03
C ASN A 300 -7.94 10.32 1.51
N VAL A 301 -8.10 9.36 0.60
CA VAL A 301 -6.98 8.62 0.00
C VAL A 301 -6.61 9.23 -1.35
N SER A 302 -5.33 9.53 -1.51
CA SER A 302 -4.74 9.92 -2.80
C SER A 302 -3.60 8.98 -3.17
N ILE A 303 -3.25 8.90 -4.46
CA ILE A 303 -2.12 8.11 -4.93
C ILE A 303 -0.93 9.04 -5.18
N PHE A 304 0.06 8.99 -4.31
CA PHE A 304 1.36 9.60 -4.53
C PHE A 304 2.13 8.76 -5.55
N VAL A 305 2.63 9.41 -6.61
CA VAL A 305 3.44 8.78 -7.66
C VAL A 305 4.79 9.48 -7.76
N ALA A 306 5.87 8.71 -7.83
CA ALA A 306 7.21 9.23 -8.10
C ALA A 306 7.96 8.42 -9.17
N THR A 307 8.66 9.13 -10.06
CA THR A 307 9.42 8.55 -11.18
C THR A 307 10.71 9.32 -11.43
N GLY A 308 11.65 8.71 -12.18
CA GLY A 308 12.92 9.34 -12.54
C GLY A 308 13.83 9.51 -11.33
N LYS A 309 14.33 8.41 -10.77
CA LYS A 309 15.28 8.47 -9.64
C LYS A 309 16.51 9.28 -10.06
N LYS A 310 16.80 10.36 -9.34
CA LYS A 310 17.97 11.21 -9.57
C LYS A 310 19.23 10.43 -9.23
N GLN A 311 20.23 10.52 -10.10
CA GLN A 311 21.56 10.02 -9.76
C GLN A 311 22.15 10.91 -8.66
N CYS A 312 22.76 10.31 -7.62
CA CYS A 312 23.57 11.08 -6.70
C CYS A 312 24.70 11.72 -7.50
N SER A 313 24.69 13.04 -7.61
CA SER A 313 25.86 13.81 -8.04
C SER A 313 27.00 13.48 -7.09
N GLN A 314 28.05 12.83 -7.62
CA GLN A 314 29.31 12.57 -6.90
C GLN A 314 29.99 13.88 -6.51
#